data_AF-A0A6L8IBD4-F1
#
_entry.id   AF-A0A6L8IBD4-F1
#
_cell.length_a   1.000
_cell.length_b   1.000
_cell.length_c   1.000
_cell.angle_alpha   90.00
_cell.angle_beta   90.00
_cell.angle_gamma   90.00
#
_symmetry.space_group_name_H-M   'P 1'
#
loop_
_entity.id
_entity.type
_entity.pdbx_description
1 polymer ?
#
loop_
_entity_poly.entity_id
_entity_poly.type
_entity_poly.pdbx_seq_one_letter_code
_entity_poly.pdbx_strand_id
1 'polypeptide(L)'
;MAASAKTKGREAPGPDDVHWDGEVLDRLDDEIERVREREERRLIRLARKAGYFQVRIRNDEFLAIFKGAFLSEPRRRSTLDRLEARREAHYAGRRARDARRKALLGGFLVAQCRHKPEVHARLSPDIRNWLASHRSVGVGTRNVEALEGFLADPAHVGLTARSDGSETARRERTHRLILLGAWVLARRGGVGELRALVAAELAQFLEQGRRVARNKALLKGVLGK
;
A
#
# COMPACT_ATOMS: atom_id res chain seq x y z
N MET A 1 -41.75 15.64 -18.34
CA MET A 1 -40.33 15.88 -18.70
C MET A 1 -39.51 15.92 -17.41
N ALA A 2 -38.80 14.85 -17.07
CA ALA A 2 -37.93 14.80 -15.90
C ALA A 2 -36.52 14.42 -16.38
N ALA A 3 -35.58 15.36 -16.30
CA ALA A 3 -34.19 15.15 -16.67
C ALA A 3 -33.47 14.40 -15.55
N SER A 4 -33.01 13.18 -15.87
CA SER A 4 -32.16 12.36 -15.03
C SER A 4 -30.75 12.95 -14.99
N ALA A 5 -30.30 13.35 -13.79
CA ALA A 5 -28.95 13.84 -13.55
C ALA A 5 -27.96 12.67 -13.70
N LYS A 6 -27.20 12.67 -14.82
CA LYS A 6 -26.05 11.78 -15.04
C LYS A 6 -25.03 11.98 -13.92
N THR A 7 -24.84 10.94 -13.11
CA THR A 7 -23.68 10.76 -12.24
C THR A 7 -22.41 10.75 -13.10
N LYS A 8 -21.64 11.83 -13.05
CA LYS A 8 -20.27 11.89 -13.59
C LYS A 8 -19.45 10.80 -12.91
N GLY A 9 -19.12 9.75 -13.65
CA GLY A 9 -18.16 8.74 -13.22
C GLY A 9 -16.85 9.42 -12.87
N ARG A 10 -16.35 9.18 -11.65
CA ARG A 10 -14.98 9.51 -11.27
C ARG A 10 -14.04 8.78 -12.22
N GLU A 11 -13.41 9.50 -13.13
CA GLU A 11 -12.31 8.98 -13.93
C GLU A 11 -11.23 8.45 -13.00
N ALA A 12 -10.73 7.25 -13.31
CA ALA A 12 -9.64 6.67 -12.55
C ALA A 12 -8.39 7.55 -12.74
N PRO A 13 -7.62 7.82 -11.68
CA PRO A 13 -6.42 8.65 -11.77
C PRO A 13 -5.44 8.10 -12.81
N GLY A 14 -4.82 9.00 -13.56
CA GLY A 14 -4.01 8.72 -14.73
C GLY A 14 -2.59 8.24 -14.39
N PRO A 15 -1.78 7.93 -15.43
CA PRO A 15 -0.47 7.29 -15.28
C PRO A 15 0.64 8.12 -14.64
N ASP A 16 0.44 9.43 -14.51
CA ASP A 16 1.44 10.37 -13.98
C ASP A 16 1.32 10.59 -12.46
N ASP A 17 0.32 9.97 -11.82
CA ASP A 17 -0.01 10.11 -10.39
C ASP A 17 0.88 9.28 -9.44
N VAL A 18 2.01 8.75 -9.92
CA VAL A 18 2.92 7.92 -9.09
C VAL A 18 3.98 8.78 -8.39
N HIS A 19 4.32 9.95 -8.96
CA HIS A 19 5.27 10.90 -8.35
C HIS A 19 4.60 11.82 -7.32
N TRP A 20 3.28 12.05 -7.47
CA TRP A 20 2.48 12.96 -6.63
C TRP A 20 2.13 12.41 -5.22
N ASP A 21 2.23 11.10 -5.00
CA ASP A 21 1.80 10.49 -3.73
C ASP A 21 2.66 10.88 -2.54
N GLY A 22 3.97 11.04 -2.74
CA GLY A 22 4.90 11.48 -1.70
C GLY A 22 4.60 12.93 -1.32
N GLU A 23 4.61 13.82 -2.31
CA GLU A 23 4.34 15.24 -2.10
C GLU A 23 2.95 15.52 -1.53
N VAL A 24 1.93 14.73 -1.87
CA VAL A 24 0.59 14.88 -1.28
C VAL A 24 0.58 14.45 0.17
N LEU A 25 1.28 13.37 0.53
CA LEU A 25 1.42 12.96 1.93
C LEU A 25 2.22 13.98 2.73
N ASP A 26 3.34 14.47 2.18
CA ASP A 26 4.17 15.50 2.81
C ASP A 26 3.37 16.80 3.02
N ARG A 27 2.62 17.24 2.01
CA ARG A 27 1.73 18.41 2.12
C ARG A 27 0.62 18.21 3.15
N LEU A 28 0.05 17.01 3.25
CA LEU A 28 -0.96 16.69 4.27
C LEU A 28 -0.34 16.68 5.67
N ASP A 29 0.88 16.18 5.82
CA ASP A 29 1.61 16.15 7.09
C ASP A 29 1.92 17.58 7.56
N ASP A 30 2.42 18.43 6.66
CA ASP A 30 2.62 19.87 6.92
C ASP A 30 1.33 20.58 7.31
N GLU A 31 0.21 20.30 6.63
CA GLU A 31 -1.08 20.92 6.91
C GLU A 31 -1.65 20.46 8.26
N ILE A 32 -1.51 19.18 8.58
CA ILE A 32 -1.88 18.60 9.88
C ILE A 32 -1.11 19.28 11.00
N GLU A 33 0.21 19.42 10.86
CA GLU A 33 1.06 20.05 11.89
C GLU A 33 0.69 21.52 12.09
N ARG A 34 0.50 22.29 11.01
CA ARG A 34 0.06 23.69 11.09
C ARG A 34 -1.29 23.84 11.77
N VAL A 35 -2.27 22.99 11.43
CA VAL A 35 -3.60 23.04 12.05
C VAL A 35 -3.50 22.67 13.53
N ARG A 36 -2.71 21.65 13.87
CA ARG A 36 -2.46 21.24 15.25
C ARG A 36 -1.87 22.37 16.08
N GLU A 37 -0.78 22.99 15.62
CA GLU A 37 -0.15 24.12 16.32
C GLU A 37 -1.13 25.28 16.52
N ARG A 38 -1.93 25.59 15.49
CA ARG A 38 -2.90 26.68 15.54
C ARG A 38 -3.99 26.40 16.58
N GLU A 39 -4.57 25.20 16.56
CA GLU A 39 -5.63 24.84 17.50
C GLU A 39 -5.08 24.71 18.93
N GLU A 40 -3.87 24.18 19.12
CA GLU A 40 -3.20 24.16 20.43
C GLU A 40 -2.98 25.58 20.96
N ARG A 41 -2.41 26.49 20.16
CA ARG A 41 -2.24 27.90 20.56
C ARG A 41 -3.58 28.57 20.87
N ARG A 42 -4.62 28.28 20.10
CA ARG A 42 -5.97 28.80 20.32
C ARG A 42 -6.56 28.29 21.64
N LEU A 43 -6.44 26.99 21.92
CA LEU A 43 -6.90 26.39 23.17
C LEU A 43 -6.16 26.95 24.38
N ILE A 44 -4.83 27.07 24.30
CA ILE A 44 -4.02 27.70 25.35
C ILE A 44 -4.46 29.15 25.59
N ARG A 45 -4.70 29.93 24.52
CA ARG A 45 -5.17 31.32 24.63
C ARG A 45 -6.55 31.41 25.28
N LEU A 46 -7.49 30.57 24.85
CA LEU A 46 -8.83 30.51 25.43
C LEU A 46 -8.77 30.11 26.91
N ALA A 47 -7.95 29.12 27.25
CA ALA A 47 -7.78 28.67 28.62
C ALA A 47 -7.14 29.73 29.53
N ARG A 48 -6.16 30.50 29.02
CA ARG A 48 -5.63 31.67 29.73
C ARG A 48 -6.68 32.75 29.93
N LYS A 49 -7.46 33.08 28.90
CA LYS A 49 -8.54 34.09 28.98
C LYS A 49 -9.63 33.68 29.97
N ALA A 50 -9.94 32.38 30.04
CA ALA A 50 -10.90 31.82 30.97
C ALA A 50 -10.34 31.63 32.41
N GLY A 51 -9.06 31.96 32.65
CA GLY A 51 -8.44 31.82 33.97
C GLY A 51 -8.18 30.38 34.40
N TYR A 52 -8.29 29.38 33.52
CA TYR A 52 -8.13 27.97 33.89
C TYR A 52 -6.74 27.64 34.46
N PHE A 53 -5.71 28.40 34.09
CA PHE A 53 -4.36 28.23 34.63
C PHE A 53 -4.13 28.93 35.97
N GLN A 54 -5.09 29.72 36.45
CA GLN A 54 -4.99 30.50 37.69
C GLN A 54 -5.78 29.86 38.84
N VAL A 55 -6.65 28.89 38.53
CA VAL A 55 -7.49 28.20 39.51
C VAL A 55 -6.89 26.84 39.84
N ARG A 56 -6.52 26.62 41.11
CA ARG A 56 -6.15 25.29 41.60
C ARG A 56 -7.39 24.57 42.10
N ILE A 57 -7.95 23.68 41.27
CA ILE A 57 -9.09 22.84 41.65
C ILE A 57 -8.56 21.77 42.63
N ARG A 58 -8.98 21.86 43.91
CA ARG A 58 -8.60 20.92 44.97
C ARG A 58 -9.69 19.87 45.28
N ASN A 59 -10.89 20.07 44.75
CA ASN A 59 -12.03 19.20 45.03
C ASN A 59 -12.26 18.25 43.85
N ASP A 60 -12.17 16.95 44.13
CA ASP A 60 -12.30 15.87 43.15
C ASP A 60 -13.68 15.84 42.47
N GLU A 61 -14.74 16.30 43.15
CA GLU A 61 -16.09 16.42 42.56
C GLU A 61 -16.15 17.45 41.44
N PHE A 62 -15.48 18.59 41.60
CA PHE A 62 -15.43 19.62 40.55
C PHE A 62 -14.63 19.15 39.33
N LEU A 63 -13.57 18.35 39.57
CA LEU A 63 -12.82 17.72 38.49
C LEU A 63 -13.69 16.69 37.74
N ALA A 64 -14.55 15.94 38.45
CA ALA A 64 -15.47 14.99 37.86
C ALA A 64 -16.56 15.68 37.01
N ILE A 65 -17.16 16.77 37.51
CA ILE A 65 -18.15 17.57 36.76
C ILE A 65 -17.52 18.17 35.50
N PHE A 66 -16.31 18.71 35.60
CA PHE A 66 -15.60 19.28 34.45
C PHE A 66 -15.27 18.22 33.39
N LYS A 67 -14.80 17.04 33.81
CA LYS A 67 -14.59 15.89 32.91
C LYS A 67 -15.90 15.45 32.26
N GLY A 68 -17.00 15.38 33.02
CA GLY A 68 -18.31 15.01 32.51
C GLY A 68 -18.85 15.98 31.46
N ALA A 69 -18.68 17.29 31.66
CA ALA A 69 -19.06 18.31 30.69
C ALA A 69 -18.22 18.22 29.41
N PHE A 70 -16.90 18.04 29.53
CA PHE A 70 -16.00 17.95 28.38
C PHE A 70 -16.19 16.64 27.57
N LEU A 71 -16.57 15.55 28.23
CA LEU A 71 -16.83 14.26 27.59
C LEU A 71 -18.24 14.16 26.97
N SER A 72 -19.18 15.00 27.39
CA SER A 72 -20.56 15.02 26.89
C SER A 72 -20.78 15.96 25.70
N GLU A 73 -19.81 16.82 25.36
CA GLU A 73 -19.88 17.62 24.13
C GLU A 73 -19.80 16.72 22.89
N PRO A 74 -20.74 16.84 21.94
CA PRO A 74 -20.70 16.08 20.70
C PRO A 74 -19.46 16.50 19.91
N ARG A 75 -18.53 15.56 19.72
CA ARG A 75 -17.32 15.73 18.92
C ARG A 75 -17.69 16.04 17.47
N ARG A 76 -17.87 17.32 17.14
CA ARG A 76 -17.90 17.78 15.74
C ARG A 76 -16.54 17.41 15.14
N ARG A 77 -16.52 16.55 14.11
CA ARG A 77 -15.27 16.14 13.43
C ARG A 77 -14.45 17.36 13.10
N SER A 78 -13.34 17.50 13.81
CA SER A 78 -12.47 18.66 13.70
C SER A 78 -11.84 18.69 12.31
N THR A 79 -11.36 19.87 11.88
CA THR A 79 -10.60 19.96 10.63
C THR A 79 -9.38 19.03 10.66
N LEU A 80 -8.76 18.85 11.83
CA LEU A 80 -7.66 17.92 12.07
C LEU A 80 -8.09 16.47 11.80
N ASP A 81 -9.21 16.01 12.37
CA ASP A 81 -9.70 14.64 12.17
C ASP A 81 -9.97 14.33 10.68
N ARG A 82 -10.43 15.33 9.92
CA ARG A 82 -10.68 15.16 8.47
C ARG A 82 -9.37 15.07 7.69
N LEU A 83 -8.36 15.86 8.05
CA LEU A 83 -7.05 15.82 7.42
C LEU A 83 -6.35 14.49 7.73
N GLU A 84 -6.37 14.03 8.98
CA GLU A 84 -5.83 12.73 9.38
C GLU A 84 -6.53 11.58 8.64
N ALA A 85 -7.87 11.58 8.57
CA ALA A 85 -8.61 10.58 7.82
C ALA A 85 -8.28 10.59 6.32
N ARG A 86 -8.07 11.78 5.74
CA ARG A 86 -7.67 11.93 4.33
C ARG A 86 -6.27 11.38 4.09
N ARG A 87 -5.31 11.68 4.97
CA ARG A 87 -3.95 11.14 4.94
C ARG A 87 -3.95 9.61 4.99
N GLU A 88 -4.69 9.02 5.91
CA GLU A 88 -4.80 7.56 6.03
C GLU A 88 -5.40 6.93 4.76
N ALA A 89 -6.42 7.56 4.17
CA ALA A 89 -6.98 7.11 2.90
C ALA A 89 -5.96 7.16 1.74
N HIS A 90 -5.15 8.23 1.66
CA HIS A 90 -4.06 8.32 0.69
C HIS A 90 -3.00 7.22 0.92
N TYR A 91 -2.59 7.00 2.16
CA TYR A 91 -1.63 5.96 2.51
C TYR A 91 -2.15 4.55 2.17
N ALA A 92 -3.41 4.25 2.50
CA ALA A 92 -4.06 3.01 2.12
C ALA A 92 -4.12 2.83 0.60
N GLY A 93 -4.46 3.89 -0.14
CA GLY A 93 -4.45 3.90 -1.61
C GLY A 93 -3.07 3.62 -2.21
N ARG A 94 -2.02 4.24 -1.65
CA ARG A 94 -0.62 4.00 -2.05
C ARG A 94 -0.21 2.55 -1.79
N ARG A 95 -0.50 2.00 -0.61
CA ARG A 95 -0.22 0.59 -0.27
C ARG A 95 -0.96 -0.37 -1.20
N ALA A 96 -2.22 -0.09 -1.52
CA ALA A 96 -3.01 -0.91 -2.44
C ALA A 96 -2.44 -0.90 -3.87
N ARG A 97 -2.00 0.27 -4.37
CA ARG A 97 -1.31 0.38 -5.67
C ARG A 97 0.02 -0.37 -5.67
N ASP A 98 0.81 -0.23 -4.62
CA ASP A 98 2.10 -0.93 -4.49
C ASP A 98 1.92 -2.45 -4.44
N ALA A 99 1.00 -2.94 -3.62
CA ALA A 99 0.64 -4.36 -3.56
C ALA A 99 0.17 -4.88 -4.93
N ARG A 100 -0.64 -4.10 -5.66
CA ARG A 100 -1.10 -4.48 -7.00
C ARG A 100 0.05 -4.54 -8.01
N ARG A 101 0.96 -3.57 -7.98
CA ARG A 101 2.18 -3.56 -8.80
C ARG A 101 3.03 -4.79 -8.54
N LYS A 102 3.26 -5.13 -7.27
CA LYS A 102 3.97 -6.34 -6.87
C LYS A 102 3.24 -7.59 -7.36
N ALA A 103 1.94 -7.73 -7.12
CA ALA A 103 1.18 -8.87 -7.59
C ALA A 103 1.24 -9.06 -9.13
N LEU A 104 1.22 -7.98 -9.91
CA LEU A 104 1.39 -8.03 -11.37
C LEU A 104 2.78 -8.54 -11.77
N LEU A 105 3.84 -8.02 -11.15
CA LEU A 105 5.21 -8.45 -11.42
C LEU A 105 5.48 -9.89 -10.96
N GLY A 106 4.90 -10.30 -9.84
CA GLY A 106 4.94 -11.70 -9.40
C GLY A 106 4.22 -12.61 -10.40
N GLY A 107 3.05 -12.19 -10.91
CA GLY A 107 2.33 -12.93 -11.94
C GLY A 107 3.12 -13.06 -13.25
N PHE A 108 3.78 -11.98 -13.66
CA PHE A 108 4.72 -11.98 -14.79
C PHE A 108 5.84 -12.99 -14.58
N LEU A 109 6.56 -12.92 -13.45
CA LEU A 109 7.68 -13.82 -13.16
C LEU A 109 7.24 -15.28 -13.18
N VAL A 110 6.10 -15.59 -12.55
CA VAL A 110 5.55 -16.96 -12.55
C VAL A 110 5.24 -17.44 -13.97
N ALA A 111 4.65 -16.59 -14.81
CA ALA A 111 4.36 -16.94 -16.20
C ALA A 111 5.66 -17.24 -16.98
N GLN A 112 6.70 -16.42 -16.81
CA GLN A 112 7.98 -16.64 -17.48
C GLN A 112 8.70 -17.88 -17.00
N CYS A 113 8.79 -18.09 -15.68
CA CYS A 113 9.41 -19.27 -15.09
C CYS A 113 8.72 -20.57 -15.53
N ARG A 114 7.39 -20.55 -15.76
CA ARG A 114 6.66 -21.70 -16.29
C ARG A 114 6.97 -22.00 -17.75
N HIS A 115 7.13 -20.95 -18.56
CA HIS A 115 7.46 -21.10 -19.96
C HIS A 115 8.93 -21.44 -20.18
N LYS A 116 9.80 -21.00 -19.26
CA LYS A 116 11.25 -21.11 -19.29
C LYS A 116 11.79 -21.67 -17.96
N PRO A 117 11.70 -22.99 -17.73
CA PRO A 117 12.15 -23.62 -16.49
C PRO A 117 13.64 -23.39 -16.18
N GLU A 118 14.47 -23.20 -17.20
CA GLU A 118 15.89 -22.88 -17.05
C GLU A 118 16.13 -21.50 -16.43
N VAL A 119 15.28 -20.53 -16.73
CA VAL A 119 15.30 -19.20 -16.08
C VAL A 119 14.94 -19.36 -14.61
N HIS A 120 13.92 -20.17 -14.31
CA HIS A 120 13.53 -20.46 -12.94
C HIS A 120 14.67 -21.08 -12.14
N ALA A 121 15.36 -22.08 -12.69
CA ALA A 121 16.47 -22.75 -12.03
C ALA A 121 17.61 -21.77 -11.68
N ARG A 122 17.90 -20.81 -12.57
CA ARG A 122 18.91 -19.76 -12.35
C ARG A 122 18.49 -18.72 -11.31
N LEU A 123 17.22 -18.31 -11.32
CA LEU A 123 16.73 -17.25 -10.42
C LEU A 123 16.38 -17.76 -9.02
N SER A 124 15.97 -19.03 -8.88
CA SER A 124 15.48 -19.59 -7.61
C SER A 124 16.46 -19.48 -6.43
N PRO A 125 17.78 -19.72 -6.59
CA PRO A 125 18.74 -19.48 -5.51
C PRO A 125 18.77 -18.02 -5.03
N ASP A 126 18.75 -17.05 -5.94
CA ASP A 126 18.74 -15.62 -5.57
C ASP A 126 17.42 -15.21 -4.90
N ILE A 127 16.29 -15.72 -5.40
CA ILE A 127 14.98 -15.49 -4.79
C ILE A 127 14.97 -16.02 -3.35
N ARG A 128 15.43 -17.26 -3.14
CA ARG A 128 15.51 -17.89 -1.81
C ARG A 128 16.39 -17.08 -0.86
N ASN A 129 17.58 -16.70 -1.31
CA ASN A 129 18.51 -15.91 -0.51
C ASN A 129 17.93 -14.54 -0.14
N TRP A 130 17.26 -13.88 -1.07
CA TRP A 130 16.62 -12.59 -0.80
C TRP A 130 15.48 -12.71 0.21
N LEU A 131 14.62 -13.74 0.11
CA LEU A 131 13.53 -13.97 1.07
C LEU A 131 14.09 -14.22 2.48
N ALA A 132 15.16 -15.02 2.58
CA ALA A 132 15.82 -15.33 3.84
C ALA A 132 16.55 -14.12 4.45
N SER A 133 17.04 -13.18 3.63
CA SER A 133 17.76 -11.97 4.07
C SER A 133 16.88 -10.91 4.76
N HIS A 134 15.62 -11.23 5.08
CA HIS A 134 14.72 -10.31 5.74
C HIS A 134 15.24 -9.92 7.13
N ARG A 135 15.04 -8.65 7.54
CA ARG A 135 15.53 -8.11 8.83
C ARG A 135 15.14 -8.96 10.04
N SER A 136 13.94 -9.54 10.00
CA SER A 136 13.45 -10.48 11.00
C SER A 136 13.60 -11.91 10.46
N VAL A 137 14.39 -12.73 11.18
CA VAL A 137 14.65 -14.13 10.83
C VAL A 137 13.35 -14.92 10.70
N GLY A 138 12.43 -14.79 11.66
CA GLY A 138 11.15 -15.50 11.62
C GLY A 138 10.26 -15.10 10.44
N VAL A 139 10.37 -13.86 9.96
CA VAL A 139 9.68 -13.44 8.73
C VAL A 139 10.37 -14.02 7.50
N GLY A 140 11.71 -14.06 7.48
CA GLY A 140 12.48 -14.66 6.40
C GLY A 140 12.14 -16.14 6.19
N THR A 141 12.09 -16.92 7.28
CA THR A 141 11.70 -18.33 7.25
C THR A 141 10.29 -18.52 6.66
N ARG A 142 9.30 -17.78 7.17
CA ARG A 142 7.91 -17.86 6.67
C ARG A 142 7.79 -17.45 5.20
N ASN A 143 8.59 -16.49 4.75
CA ASN A 143 8.59 -16.07 3.35
C ASN A 143 9.14 -17.17 2.43
N VAL A 144 10.18 -17.87 2.86
CA VAL A 144 10.73 -19.02 2.13
C VAL A 144 9.72 -20.17 2.10
N GLU A 145 9.14 -20.53 3.25
CA GLU A 145 8.08 -21.55 3.37
C GLU A 145 6.89 -21.23 2.45
N ALA A 146 6.43 -19.97 2.44
CA ALA A 146 5.31 -19.54 1.62
C ALA A 146 5.55 -19.74 0.11
N LEU A 147 6.81 -19.78 -0.32
CA LEU A 147 7.20 -19.93 -1.72
C LEU A 147 7.91 -21.25 -2.03
N GLU A 148 8.06 -22.16 -1.07
CA GLU A 148 8.86 -23.37 -1.20
C GLU A 148 8.45 -24.22 -2.41
N GLY A 149 7.14 -24.44 -2.59
CA GLY A 149 6.61 -25.17 -3.74
C GLY A 149 6.99 -24.55 -5.08
N PHE A 150 6.94 -23.21 -5.19
CA PHE A 150 7.39 -22.52 -6.40
C PHE A 150 8.89 -22.55 -6.57
N LEU A 151 9.67 -22.44 -5.49
CA LEU A 151 11.14 -22.51 -5.56
C LEU A 151 11.65 -23.89 -5.97
N ALA A 152 10.89 -24.94 -5.68
CA ALA A 152 11.18 -26.31 -6.12
C ALA A 152 10.73 -26.57 -7.56
N ASP A 153 9.55 -26.07 -7.95
CA ASP A 153 8.95 -26.32 -9.26
C ASP A 153 8.24 -25.07 -9.81
N PRO A 154 8.65 -24.55 -10.99
CA PRO A 154 7.96 -23.42 -11.61
C PRO A 154 6.50 -23.71 -11.96
N ALA A 155 6.12 -24.98 -12.16
CA ALA A 155 4.76 -25.40 -12.46
C ALA A 155 3.85 -25.49 -11.22
N HIS A 156 4.36 -25.16 -10.02
CA HIS A 156 3.62 -25.24 -8.78
C HIS A 156 2.24 -24.54 -8.86
N VAL A 157 1.19 -25.35 -8.68
CA VAL A 157 -0.20 -24.93 -8.85
C VAL A 157 -0.65 -23.88 -7.85
N GLY A 158 -0.04 -23.78 -6.67
CA GLY A 158 -0.41 -22.80 -5.63
C GLY A 158 -0.32 -21.33 -6.04
N LEU A 159 0.32 -21.01 -7.17
CA LEU A 159 0.40 -19.66 -7.75
C LEU A 159 -0.51 -19.42 -8.95
N THR A 160 -1.07 -20.48 -9.52
CA THR A 160 -1.72 -20.44 -10.84
C THR A 160 -3.10 -21.08 -10.89
N ALA A 161 -3.38 -22.04 -10.00
CA ALA A 161 -4.68 -22.67 -9.88
C ALA A 161 -5.77 -21.62 -9.63
N ARG A 162 -6.92 -21.81 -10.27
CA ARG A 162 -8.14 -21.12 -9.82
C ARG A 162 -8.33 -21.56 -8.38
N SER A 163 -8.39 -20.59 -7.47
CA SER A 163 -8.73 -20.90 -6.07
C SER A 163 -10.05 -21.66 -6.10
N ASP A 164 -10.12 -22.69 -5.27
CA ASP A 164 -11.32 -23.39 -4.79
C ASP A 164 -12.47 -22.48 -4.31
N GLY A 165 -12.33 -21.15 -4.42
CA GLY A 165 -13.26 -20.14 -3.94
C GLY A 165 -12.95 -19.67 -2.52
N SER A 166 -12.02 -20.33 -1.82
CA SER A 166 -11.64 -19.96 -0.45
C SER A 166 -10.93 -18.61 -0.42
N GLU A 167 -11.44 -17.70 0.41
CA GLU A 167 -10.82 -16.39 0.65
C GLU A 167 -9.37 -16.55 1.16
N THR A 168 -9.11 -17.59 1.97
CA THR A 168 -7.77 -17.90 2.48
C THR A 168 -6.82 -18.26 1.34
N ALA A 169 -7.22 -19.16 0.45
CA ALA A 169 -6.41 -19.53 -0.72
C ALA A 169 -6.13 -18.33 -1.63
N ARG A 170 -7.12 -17.45 -1.84
CA ARG A 170 -6.95 -16.21 -2.60
C ARG A 170 -5.94 -15.26 -1.95
N ARG A 171 -6.00 -15.11 -0.62
CA ARG A 171 -5.08 -14.26 0.14
C ARG A 171 -3.65 -14.79 0.10
N GLU A 172 -3.48 -16.09 0.31
CA GLU A 172 -2.16 -16.73 0.21
C GLU A 172 -1.56 -16.58 -1.17
N ARG A 173 -2.32 -16.89 -2.22
CA ARG A 173 -1.86 -16.71 -3.61
C ARG A 173 -1.44 -15.27 -3.86
N THR A 174 -2.25 -14.31 -3.45
CA THR A 174 -1.94 -12.88 -3.60
C THR A 174 -0.68 -12.50 -2.83
N HIS A 175 -0.52 -12.99 -1.61
CA HIS A 175 0.67 -12.77 -0.79
C HIS A 175 1.93 -13.32 -1.46
N ARG A 176 1.91 -14.55 -1.96
CA ARG A 176 3.03 -15.17 -2.68
C ARG A 176 3.41 -14.36 -3.93
N LEU A 177 2.43 -13.90 -4.71
CA LEU A 177 2.67 -13.02 -5.87
C LEU A 177 3.27 -11.67 -5.45
N ILE A 178 2.84 -11.12 -4.31
CA ILE A 178 3.41 -9.87 -3.77
C ILE A 178 4.88 -10.08 -3.37
N LEU A 179 5.24 -11.20 -2.74
CA LEU A 179 6.62 -11.52 -2.39
C LEU A 179 7.52 -11.61 -3.63
N LEU A 180 7.09 -12.37 -4.64
CA LEU A 180 7.82 -12.48 -5.91
C LEU A 180 7.94 -11.12 -6.62
N GLY A 181 6.85 -10.35 -6.66
CA GLY A 181 6.88 -9.00 -7.24
C GLY A 181 7.77 -8.02 -6.49
N ALA A 182 7.85 -8.15 -5.17
CA ALA A 182 8.76 -7.35 -4.35
C ALA A 182 10.22 -7.68 -4.68
N TRP A 183 10.55 -8.96 -4.85
CA TRP A 183 11.87 -9.39 -5.33
C TRP A 183 12.18 -8.82 -6.72
N VAL A 184 11.24 -8.92 -7.67
CA VAL A 184 11.41 -8.34 -9.02
C VAL A 184 11.72 -6.84 -8.93
N LEU A 185 10.96 -6.09 -8.12
CA LEU A 185 11.21 -4.66 -7.95
C LEU A 185 12.60 -4.38 -7.38
N ALA A 186 13.05 -5.15 -6.40
CA ALA A 186 14.34 -4.98 -5.74
C ALA A 186 15.52 -5.37 -6.64
N ARG A 187 15.38 -6.41 -7.47
CA ARG A 187 16.48 -7.02 -8.22
C ARG A 187 16.53 -6.72 -9.71
N ARG A 188 15.48 -6.11 -10.29
CA ARG A 188 15.42 -5.78 -11.74
C ARG A 188 16.61 -4.98 -12.27
N GLY A 189 17.27 -4.20 -11.40
CA GLY A 189 18.46 -3.43 -11.73
C GLY A 189 19.78 -4.17 -11.52
N GLY A 190 19.82 -5.30 -10.82
CA GLY A 190 21.05 -6.00 -10.45
C GLY A 190 21.21 -7.40 -11.03
N VAL A 191 20.12 -8.03 -11.48
CA VAL A 191 20.13 -9.38 -12.06
C VAL A 191 19.93 -9.25 -13.57
N GLY A 192 20.99 -9.51 -14.35
CA GLY A 192 21.00 -9.30 -15.80
C GLY A 192 19.89 -10.07 -16.53
N GLU A 193 19.67 -11.32 -16.14
CA GLU A 193 18.62 -12.16 -16.69
C GLU A 193 17.20 -11.61 -16.42
N LEU A 194 16.93 -11.19 -15.19
CA LEU A 194 15.65 -10.56 -14.83
C LEU A 194 15.46 -9.24 -15.60
N ARG A 195 16.52 -8.45 -15.76
CA ARG A 195 16.48 -7.21 -16.53
C ARG A 195 16.09 -7.47 -17.98
N ALA A 196 16.71 -8.48 -18.61
CA ALA A 196 16.42 -8.88 -19.98
C ALA A 196 14.95 -9.32 -20.14
N LEU A 197 14.45 -10.16 -19.24
CA LEU A 197 13.05 -10.59 -19.25
C LEU A 197 12.07 -9.41 -19.13
N VAL A 198 12.31 -8.51 -18.16
CA VAL A 198 11.46 -7.35 -17.96
C VAL A 198 11.45 -6.45 -19.20
N ALA A 199 12.61 -6.20 -19.81
CA ALA A 199 12.73 -5.36 -20.99
C ALA A 199 12.04 -5.98 -22.23
N ALA A 200 12.19 -7.28 -22.43
CA ALA A 200 11.68 -7.95 -23.63
C ALA A 200 10.18 -8.26 -23.55
N GLU A 201 9.67 -8.68 -22.39
CA GLU A 201 8.42 -9.45 -22.33
C GLU A 201 7.35 -8.85 -21.42
N LEU A 202 7.71 -7.92 -20.53
CA LEU A 202 6.73 -7.36 -19.59
C LEU A 202 5.62 -6.60 -20.31
N ALA A 203 5.95 -5.84 -21.36
CA ALA A 203 4.96 -5.10 -22.13
C ALA A 203 3.93 -6.04 -22.77
N GLN A 204 4.40 -7.11 -23.43
CA GLN A 204 3.54 -8.12 -24.08
C GLN A 204 2.69 -8.88 -23.05
N PHE A 205 3.26 -9.24 -21.90
CA PHE A 205 2.50 -9.87 -20.82
C PHE A 205 1.33 -9.00 -20.35
N LEU A 206 1.50 -7.68 -20.28
CA LEU A 206 0.44 -6.77 -19.86
C LEU A 206 -0.70 -6.65 -20.90
N GLU A 207 -0.41 -6.86 -22.19
CA GLU A 207 -1.43 -6.87 -23.26
C GLU A 207 -2.38 -8.06 -23.13
N GLN A 208 -1.89 -9.19 -22.61
CA GLN A 208 -2.70 -10.40 -22.43
C GLN A 208 -3.68 -10.29 -21.25
N GLY A 209 -3.51 -9.27 -20.39
CA GLY A 209 -4.27 -9.10 -19.17
C GLY A 209 -5.52 -8.21 -19.33
N ARG A 210 -6.47 -8.35 -18.40
CA ARG A 210 -7.56 -7.37 -18.28
C ARG A 210 -7.03 -6.05 -17.71
N ARG A 211 -7.65 -4.93 -18.09
CA ARG A 211 -7.29 -3.57 -17.62
C ARG A 211 -5.88 -3.14 -18.05
N VAL A 212 -5.51 -3.41 -19.30
CA VAL A 212 -4.21 -3.10 -19.91
C VAL A 212 -3.72 -1.69 -19.59
N ALA A 213 -4.52 -0.67 -19.93
CA ALA A 213 -4.15 0.74 -19.72
C ALA A 213 -3.77 1.05 -18.26
N ARG A 214 -4.56 0.54 -17.31
CA ARG A 214 -4.30 0.70 -15.87
C ARG A 214 -3.05 -0.06 -15.42
N ASN A 215 -2.83 -1.27 -15.91
CA ASN A 215 -1.67 -2.06 -15.50
C ASN A 215 -0.37 -1.47 -16.08
N LYS A 216 -0.39 -0.99 -17.33
CA LYS A 216 0.71 -0.22 -17.92
C LYS A 216 1.01 1.05 -17.14
N ALA A 217 -0.03 1.80 -16.75
CA ALA A 217 0.13 2.99 -15.92
C ALA A 217 0.83 2.68 -14.58
N LEU A 218 0.40 1.60 -13.89
CA LEU A 218 1.01 1.17 -12.63
C LEU A 218 2.48 0.72 -12.77
N LEU A 219 2.88 0.29 -13.96
CA LEU A 219 4.22 -0.25 -14.25
C LEU A 219 5.07 0.67 -15.13
N LYS A 220 4.64 1.92 -15.38
CA LYS A 220 5.36 2.88 -16.24
C LYS A 220 6.82 3.04 -15.83
N GLY A 221 7.10 3.24 -14.53
CA GLY A 221 8.46 3.34 -13.99
C GLY A 221 9.25 2.01 -13.90
N VAL A 222 8.63 0.88 -14.25
CA VAL A 222 9.29 -0.43 -14.35
C VAL A 222 9.57 -0.79 -15.81
N LEU A 223 8.68 -0.39 -16.72
CA LEU A 223 8.79 -0.64 -18.16
C LEU A 223 9.91 0.16 -18.85
N GLY A 224 10.46 1.18 -18.19
CA GLY A 224 11.50 2.03 -18.79
C GLY A 224 10.94 2.88 -19.93
N LYS A 225 10.58 4.12 -19.61
CA LYS A 225 10.56 5.24 -20.54
C LYS A 225 11.14 6.43 -19.81
#